data_AF-A0A966XFC1-F1
#
_entry.id   AF-A0A966XFC1-F1
#
_cell.length_a   1.000
_cell.length_b   1.000
_cell.length_c   1.000
_cell.angle_alpha   90.00
_cell.angle_beta   90.00
_cell.angle_gamma   90.00
#
_symmetry.space_group_name_H-M   'P 1'
#
loop_
_entity.id
_entity.type
_entity.pdbx_description
1 polymer ?
#
loop_
_entity_poly.entity_id
_entity_poly.type
_entity_poly.pdbx_seq_one_letter_code
_entity_poly.pdbx_strand_id
1 'polypeptide(L)'
;HTPAERGAIDRLTVHLFIADAERPQTEGSPVAGKTVVFTGTLEQMSRAEAKARAEALGAKVSGSVSAKTDLVVAGPGAGSKAKKAAELGVETIDEDAWLAMIDGL
;
A
#
# COMPACT_ATOMS: atom_id res chain seq x y z
N HIS A 1 -23.25 17.34 22.15
CA HIS A 1 -21.94 17.22 21.48
C HIS A 1 -20.88 17.59 22.51
N THR A 2 -20.37 16.61 23.24
CA THR A 2 -19.61 16.86 24.48
C THR A 2 -18.10 16.91 24.17
N PRO A 3 -17.38 17.99 24.51
CA PRO A 3 -16.01 18.25 24.09
C PRO A 3 -14.91 17.44 24.84
N ALA A 4 -15.28 16.42 25.63
CA ALA A 4 -14.38 15.72 26.55
C ALA A 4 -13.52 14.61 25.92
N GLU A 5 -13.87 14.13 24.72
CA GLU A 5 -13.27 12.91 24.16
C GLU A 5 -11.91 13.14 23.50
N ARG A 6 -11.52 14.39 23.24
CA ARG A 6 -10.29 14.70 22.47
C ARG A 6 -9.00 14.76 23.32
N GLY A 7 -9.11 14.85 24.64
CA GLY A 7 -7.94 14.93 25.54
C GLY A 7 -7.28 13.58 25.85
N ALA A 8 -8.01 12.48 25.69
CA ALA A 8 -7.51 11.13 26.00
C ALA A 8 -6.54 10.61 24.92
N ILE A 9 -6.72 11.06 23.68
CA ILE A 9 -5.92 10.61 22.52
C ILE A 9 -4.49 11.19 22.59
N ASP A 10 -4.33 12.42 23.06
CA ASP A 10 -3.03 13.11 23.11
C ASP A 10 -2.06 12.47 24.13
N ARG A 11 -2.58 12.00 25.28
CA ARG A 11 -1.76 11.36 26.32
C ARG A 11 -1.15 10.03 25.90
N LEU A 12 -1.75 9.34 24.92
CA LEU A 12 -1.27 8.04 24.45
C LEU A 12 -0.21 8.14 23.34
N THR A 13 0.06 9.34 22.81
CA THR A 13 1.08 9.53 21.76
C THR A 13 2.51 9.46 22.31
N VAL A 14 2.73 9.79 23.60
CA VAL A 14 4.05 9.82 24.24
C VAL A 14 4.61 8.43 24.61
N HIS A 15 3.80 7.38 24.59
CA HIS A 15 4.24 6.01 24.92
C HIS A 15 4.27 5.05 23.74
N LEU A 16 3.81 5.49 22.56
CA LEU A 16 3.90 4.66 21.38
C LEU A 16 5.26 4.89 20.71
N PHE A 17 6.30 4.30 21.31
CA PHE A 17 7.47 3.91 20.53
C PHE A 17 6.95 3.06 19.38
N ILE A 18 7.01 3.60 18.17
CA ILE A 18 6.89 2.80 16.96
C ILE A 18 8.16 1.94 16.95
N ALA A 19 8.11 0.82 17.67
CA ALA A 19 9.04 -0.26 17.45
C ALA A 19 8.86 -0.62 15.98
N ASP A 20 9.90 -0.36 15.18
CA ASP A 20 10.03 -0.84 13.80
C ASP A 20 9.63 -2.32 13.87
N ALA A 21 8.40 -2.61 13.42
CA ALA A 21 7.85 -3.95 13.56
C ALA A 21 8.83 -4.86 12.82
N GLU A 22 9.47 -5.76 13.56
CA GLU A 22 10.41 -6.75 13.03
C GLU A 22 9.85 -7.26 11.71
N ARG A 23 10.46 -6.82 10.62
CA ARG A 23 10.08 -7.22 9.27
C ARG A 23 10.23 -8.74 9.26
N PRO A 24 9.15 -9.51 9.00
CA PRO A 24 9.32 -10.92 8.76
C PRO A 24 10.35 -11.04 7.63
N GLN A 25 11.39 -11.83 7.90
CA GLN A 25 12.50 -12.14 7.01
C GLN A 25 11.92 -12.68 5.70
N THR A 26 11.68 -11.77 4.78
CA THR A 26 11.22 -11.98 3.41
C THR A 26 12.41 -11.64 2.54
N GLU A 27 13.49 -12.38 2.74
CA GLU A 27 14.67 -12.34 1.88
C GLU A 27 14.21 -12.71 0.45
N GLY A 28 13.86 -11.71 -0.35
CA GLY A 28 13.61 -11.88 -1.79
C GLY A 28 12.36 -11.20 -2.35
N SER A 29 11.33 -10.89 -1.56
CA SER A 29 10.08 -10.32 -2.12
C SER A 29 10.12 -8.80 -2.18
N PRO A 30 10.07 -8.16 -3.36
CA PRO A 30 10.24 -6.70 -3.52
C PRO A 30 9.12 -5.88 -2.85
N VAL A 31 8.01 -6.52 -2.50
CA VAL A 31 6.79 -5.89 -1.99
C VAL A 31 6.48 -6.19 -0.51
N ALA A 32 7.29 -7.03 0.14
CA ALA A 32 7.02 -7.43 1.51
C ALA A 32 7.13 -6.25 2.49
N GLY A 33 6.13 -6.11 3.39
CA GLY A 33 6.05 -5.02 4.36
C GLY A 33 5.67 -3.65 3.78
N LYS A 34 5.60 -3.52 2.45
CA LYS A 34 5.21 -2.29 1.75
C LYS A 34 3.70 -2.13 1.66
N THR A 35 3.23 -0.89 1.55
CA THR A 35 1.82 -0.59 1.30
C THR A 35 1.57 -0.41 -0.20
N VAL A 36 0.81 -1.33 -0.79
CA VAL A 36 0.45 -1.34 -2.21
C VAL A 36 -0.99 -0.85 -2.39
N VAL A 37 -1.21 0.04 -3.36
CA VAL A 37 -2.55 0.53 -3.73
C VAL A 37 -2.85 0.20 -5.17
N PHE A 38 -3.93 -0.53 -5.40
CA PHE A 38 -4.43 -0.81 -6.76
C PHE A 38 -5.40 0.27 -7.21
N THR A 39 -5.23 0.79 -8.41
CA THR A 39 -6.08 1.80 -9.01
C THR A 39 -6.29 1.55 -10.50
N GLY A 40 -7.42 2.04 -11.04
CA GLY A 40 -7.86 1.74 -12.40
C GLY A 40 -8.65 0.44 -12.49
N THR A 41 -8.97 0.06 -13.72
CA THR A 41 -9.52 -1.25 -14.04
C THR A 41 -8.34 -2.18 -14.23
N LEU A 42 -8.30 -3.25 -13.44
CA LEU A 42 -7.29 -4.29 -13.63
C LEU A 42 -7.80 -5.25 -14.71
N GLU A 43 -7.13 -5.29 -15.87
CA GLU A 43 -7.50 -6.15 -16.99
C GLU A 43 -6.88 -7.55 -16.88
N GLN A 44 -5.69 -7.65 -16.27
CA GLN A 44 -4.93 -8.90 -16.20
C GLN A 44 -5.35 -9.79 -15.02
N MET A 45 -5.97 -9.20 -13.99
CA MET A 45 -6.46 -9.95 -12.83
C MET A 45 -7.58 -9.19 -12.11
N SER A 46 -8.40 -9.92 -11.34
CA SER A 46 -9.38 -9.25 -10.47
C SER A 46 -8.70 -8.50 -9.33
N ARG A 47 -9.29 -7.39 -8.89
CA ARG A 47 -8.80 -6.64 -7.70
C ARG A 47 -8.68 -7.50 -6.45
N ALA A 48 -9.54 -8.52 -6.32
CA ALA A 48 -9.46 -9.52 -5.26
C ALA A 48 -8.23 -10.41 -5.38
N GLU A 49 -7.88 -10.88 -6.59
CA GLU A 49 -6.65 -11.63 -6.84
C GLU A 49 -5.41 -10.79 -6.60
N ALA A 50 -5.38 -9.56 -7.13
CA ALA A 50 -4.27 -8.63 -6.90
C ALA A 50 -4.01 -8.42 -5.41
N LYS A 51 -5.10 -8.26 -4.64
CA LYS A 51 -5.05 -8.15 -3.19
C LYS A 51 -4.48 -9.43 -2.56
N ALA A 52 -5.00 -10.59 -2.93
CA ALA A 52 -4.55 -11.87 -2.38
C ALA A 52 -3.07 -12.15 -2.68
N ARG A 53 -2.59 -11.85 -3.90
CA ARG A 53 -1.18 -12.00 -4.28
C ARG A 53 -0.28 -11.05 -3.50
N ALA A 54 -0.68 -9.79 -3.35
CA ALA A 54 0.05 -8.82 -2.55
C ALA A 54 0.14 -9.27 -1.08
N GLU A 55 -0.97 -9.71 -0.49
CA GLU A 55 -1.02 -10.21 0.89
C GLU A 55 -0.18 -11.49 1.07
N ALA A 56 -0.19 -12.40 0.07
CA ALA A 56 0.62 -13.61 0.07
C ALA A 56 2.12 -13.34 0.07
N LEU A 57 2.55 -12.25 -0.59
CA LEU A 57 3.93 -11.77 -0.60
C LEU A 57 4.29 -10.90 0.62
N GLY A 58 3.38 -10.80 1.60
CA GLY A 58 3.58 -10.01 2.82
C GLY A 58 3.41 -8.50 2.64
N ALA A 59 2.84 -8.04 1.51
CA ALA A 59 2.50 -6.65 1.28
C ALA A 59 1.15 -6.30 1.91
N LYS A 60 0.97 -5.03 2.30
CA LYS A 60 -0.30 -4.51 2.81
C LYS A 60 -1.06 -3.81 1.70
N VAL A 61 -2.33 -4.13 1.51
CA VAL A 61 -3.14 -3.53 0.45
C VAL A 61 -4.03 -2.42 1.00
N SER A 62 -3.92 -1.23 0.43
CA SER A 62 -4.74 -0.07 0.78
C SER A 62 -5.59 0.39 -0.40
N GLY A 63 -6.79 0.92 -0.10
CA GLY A 63 -7.71 1.46 -1.11
C GLY A 63 -7.43 2.92 -1.50
N SER A 64 -6.55 3.60 -0.75
CA SER A 64 -6.30 5.04 -0.86
C SER A 64 -4.81 5.32 -0.93
N VAL A 65 -4.42 6.17 -1.89
CA VAL A 65 -3.05 6.68 -2.00
C VAL A 65 -2.84 7.69 -0.87
N SER A 66 -1.85 7.43 -0.03
CA SER A 66 -1.50 8.26 1.12
C SER A 66 0.02 8.35 1.24
N ALA A 67 0.53 9.19 2.14
CA ALA A 67 1.98 9.33 2.36
C ALA A 67 2.66 8.05 2.87
N LYS A 68 1.88 7.06 3.32
CA LYS A 68 2.34 5.73 3.73
C LYS A 68 2.31 4.70 2.60
N THR A 69 1.88 5.09 1.41
CA THR A 69 1.85 4.20 0.24
C THR A 69 3.25 4.14 -0.35
N ASP A 70 3.79 2.94 -0.48
CA ASP A 70 5.10 2.71 -1.10
C ASP A 70 4.96 2.48 -2.60
N LEU A 71 3.89 1.80 -3.02
CA LEU A 71 3.69 1.35 -4.39
C LEU A 71 2.23 1.53 -4.82
N VAL A 72 2.03 2.01 -6.05
CA VAL A 72 0.72 2.16 -6.67
C VAL A 72 0.71 1.39 -7.98
N VAL A 73 -0.20 0.42 -8.09
CA VAL A 73 -0.44 -0.32 -9.33
C VAL A 73 -1.58 0.37 -10.07
N ALA A 74 -1.27 0.98 -11.21
CA ALA A 74 -2.16 1.76 -12.03
C ALA A 74 -2.51 1.03 -13.32
N GLY A 75 -3.72 0.46 -13.35
CA GLY A 75 -4.32 -0.06 -14.57
C GLY A 75 -4.92 1.05 -15.46
N PRO A 76 -5.39 0.71 -16.67
CA PRO A 76 -6.06 1.63 -17.56
C PRO A 76 -7.22 2.37 -16.86
N GLY A 77 -7.27 3.70 -17.04
CA GLY A 77 -8.27 4.56 -16.42
C GLY A 77 -7.95 5.05 -14.99
N ALA A 78 -6.78 4.72 -14.43
CA ALA A 78 -6.35 5.11 -13.07
C ALA A 78 -6.01 6.60 -12.84
N GLY A 79 -6.18 7.47 -13.85
CA GLY A 79 -5.53 8.79 -13.95
C GLY A 79 -5.55 9.66 -12.68
N SER A 80 -6.67 9.74 -11.96
CA SER A 80 -6.78 10.60 -10.77
C SER A 80 -5.97 10.12 -9.55
N LYS A 81 -5.71 8.83 -9.43
CA LYS A 81 -4.94 8.25 -8.32
C LYS A 81 -3.46 8.08 -8.66
N ALA A 82 -3.14 7.77 -9.92
CA ALA A 82 -1.77 7.78 -10.42
C ALA A 82 -1.14 9.18 -10.32
N LYS A 83 -1.91 10.23 -10.66
CA LYS A 83 -1.45 11.62 -10.49
C LYS A 83 -1.15 11.95 -9.03
N LYS A 84 -2.03 11.53 -8.12
CA LYS A 84 -1.83 11.72 -6.67
C LYS A 84 -0.62 10.96 -6.12
N ALA A 85 -0.35 9.78 -6.68
CA ALA A 85 0.85 9.00 -6.35
C ALA A 85 2.13 9.74 -6.79
N ALA A 86 2.14 10.25 -8.03
CA ALA A 86 3.23 11.06 -8.56
C ALA A 86 3.46 12.35 -7.74
N GLU A 87 2.39 13.04 -7.33
CA GLU A 87 2.47 14.23 -6.46
C GLU A 87 3.07 13.94 -5.07
N LEU A 88 2.85 12.72 -4.57
CA LEU A 88 3.37 12.26 -3.28
C LEU A 88 4.76 11.60 -3.39
N GLY A 89 5.31 11.47 -4.61
CA GLY A 89 6.57 10.78 -4.84
C GLY A 89 6.49 9.26 -4.64
N VAL A 90 5.29 8.69 -4.75
CA VAL A 90 5.04 7.25 -4.59
C VAL A 90 5.31 6.54 -5.90
N GLU A 91 6.02 5.42 -5.83
CA GLU A 91 6.33 4.60 -7.00
C GLU A 91 5.05 4.08 -7.64
N THR A 92 4.86 4.39 -8.92
CA THR A 92 3.66 3.98 -9.67
C THR A 92 4.09 3.08 -10.80
N ILE A 93 3.51 1.89 -10.84
CA ILE A 93 3.77 0.86 -11.84
C ILE A 93 2.45 0.45 -12.48
N ASP A 94 2.51 -0.18 -13.64
CA ASP A 94 1.38 -0.82 -14.31
C ASP A 94 1.19 -2.28 -13.86
N GLU A 95 0.09 -2.89 -14.30
CA GLU A 95 -0.22 -4.30 -14.01
C GLU A 95 0.83 -5.28 -14.54
N ASP A 96 1.45 -4.97 -15.68
CA ASP A 96 2.47 -5.81 -16.29
C ASP A 96 3.74 -5.82 -15.43
N ALA A 97 4.20 -4.64 -15.00
CA ALA A 97 5.29 -4.51 -14.05
C ALA A 97 4.98 -5.17 -12.69
N TRP A 98 3.74 -5.06 -12.20
CA TRP A 98 3.31 -5.77 -10.98
C TRP A 98 3.40 -7.30 -11.16
N LEU A 99 2.88 -7.81 -12.28
CA LEU A 99 2.97 -9.23 -12.63
C LEU A 99 4.43 -9.69 -12.73
N ALA A 100 5.28 -8.95 -13.43
CA ALA A 100 6.70 -9.26 -13.56
C ALA A 100 7.41 -9.32 -12.21
N MET A 101 7.05 -8.46 -11.26
CA MET A 101 7.62 -8.47 -9.91
C MET A 101 7.19 -9.66 -9.05
N ILE A 102 5.99 -10.20 -9.27
CA ILE A 102 5.46 -11.31 -8.46
C ILE A 102 5.62 -12.67 -9.13
N ASP A 103 5.78 -12.71 -10.45
CA ASP A 103 5.97 -13.92 -11.27
C ASP A 103 7.46 -14.24 -11.47
N GLY A 104 8.35 -13.24 -11.38
CA GLY A 104 9.80 -13.41 -11.46
C GLY A 104 10.48 -13.95 -10.19
N LEU A 105 9.70 -14.51 -9.25
CA LEU A 105 10.13 -15.14 -7.99
C LEU A 105 10.07 -16.66 -8.11
#